data_AF-A0A7V7RII9-F1
#
_entry.id   AF-A0A7V7RII9-F1
#
_cell.length_a   1.000
_cell.length_b   1.000
_cell.length_c   1.000
_cell.angle_alpha   90.00
_cell.angle_beta   90.00
_cell.angle_gamma   90.00
#
_symmetry.space_group_name_H-M   'P 1'
#
loop_
_entity.id
_entity.type
_entity.pdbx_description
1 polymer ?
#
loop_
_entity_poly.entity_id
_entity_poly.type
_entity_poly.pdbx_seq_one_letter_code
_entity_poly.pdbx_strand_id
1 'polypeptide(L)'
;MLESKRRAAIFLLLAFLLAAGAGYLVLDKVRDLNAELGGMTKIYIANGNIPVRTLIEGSQIRTMDIPNKFLNDAHITDKDEIINNVSVVPLAEGEIITNNMLKPFTELRDENNRLVAMYPSEKVQFDQVVETLDRVDIVVSTDNNGEQKTEVFMRDVPVAFAQGTEEDFAGVALEVSIEDAPRLIHMQNYADKVRVLKANVGKEDISPAQLPDQPDQDTAEEEQPPANDEEAANEEAEAEDGAADSSEESETEADQNNN
;
A
#
# COMPACT_ATOMS: atom_id res chain seq x y z
N MET A 1 -68.12 65.79 -9.07
CA MET A 1 -67.62 64.48 -8.57
C MET A 1 -66.98 63.58 -9.65
N LEU A 2 -67.40 63.64 -10.92
CA LEU A 2 -66.82 62.81 -11.99
C LEU A 2 -65.40 63.23 -12.43
N GLU A 3 -65.08 64.53 -12.40
CA GLU A 3 -63.76 65.03 -12.83
C GLU A 3 -62.63 64.69 -11.84
N SER A 4 -62.89 64.74 -10.53
CA SER A 4 -61.90 64.37 -9.51
C SER A 4 -61.55 62.89 -9.56
N LYS A 5 -62.53 62.02 -9.82
CA LYS A 5 -62.31 60.58 -10.02
C LYS A 5 -61.44 60.29 -11.25
N ARG A 6 -61.63 61.01 -12.36
CA ARG A 6 -60.79 60.89 -13.57
C ARG A 6 -59.35 61.32 -13.32
N ARG A 7 -59.16 62.46 -12.63
CA ARG A 7 -57.81 62.94 -12.27
C ARG A 7 -57.10 61.97 -11.32
N ALA A 8 -57.79 61.46 -10.31
CA ALA A 8 -57.23 60.46 -9.40
C ALA A 8 -56.84 59.16 -10.13
N ALA A 9 -57.66 58.68 -11.07
CA ALA A 9 -57.34 57.51 -11.87
C ALA A 9 -56.08 57.71 -12.74
N ILE A 10 -55.90 58.90 -13.32
CA ILE A 10 -54.69 59.24 -14.10
C ILE A 10 -53.44 59.23 -13.21
N PHE A 11 -53.51 59.85 -12.02
CA PHE A 11 -52.39 59.84 -11.08
C PHE A 11 -52.07 58.43 -10.59
N LEU A 12 -53.08 57.60 -10.34
CA LEU A 12 -52.90 56.21 -9.95
C LEU A 12 -52.22 55.42 -11.08
N LEU A 13 -52.68 55.58 -12.32
CA LEU A 13 -52.09 54.91 -13.48
C LEU A 13 -50.63 55.34 -13.69
N LEU A 14 -50.34 56.63 -13.58
CA LEU A 14 -48.98 57.15 -13.72
C LEU A 14 -48.07 56.66 -12.59
N ALA A 15 -48.56 56.64 -11.34
CA ALA A 15 -47.84 56.06 -10.21
C ALA A 15 -47.59 54.56 -10.42
N PHE A 16 -48.56 53.83 -10.95
CA PHE A 16 -48.42 52.41 -11.28
C PHE A 16 -47.37 52.17 -12.37
N LEU A 17 -47.34 52.97 -13.43
CA LEU A 17 -46.31 52.89 -14.48
C LEU A 17 -44.92 53.19 -13.93
N LEU A 18 -44.77 54.21 -13.07
CA LEU A 18 -43.50 54.51 -12.42
C LEU A 18 -43.06 53.38 -11.48
N ALA A 19 -43.98 52.80 -10.72
CA ALA A 19 -43.69 51.64 -9.86
C ALA A 19 -43.28 50.41 -10.68
N ALA A 20 -43.94 50.14 -11.80
CA ALA A 20 -43.57 49.05 -12.71
C ALA A 20 -42.19 49.29 -13.35
N GLY A 21 -41.90 50.53 -13.77
CA GLY A 21 -40.59 50.92 -14.29
C GLY A 21 -39.48 50.76 -13.24
N ALA A 22 -39.70 51.21 -12.01
CA ALA A 22 -38.76 51.02 -10.91
C ALA A 22 -38.55 49.53 -10.59
N GLY A 23 -39.63 48.75 -10.53
CA GLY A 23 -39.56 47.30 -10.32
C GLY A 23 -38.77 46.58 -11.41
N TYR A 24 -38.95 46.99 -12.67
CA TYR A 24 -38.17 46.48 -13.80
C TYR A 24 -36.68 46.80 -13.67
N LEU A 25 -36.31 48.04 -13.34
CA LEU A 25 -34.92 48.45 -13.15
C LEU A 25 -34.23 47.68 -11.99
N VAL A 26 -34.94 47.44 -10.90
CA VAL A 26 -34.41 46.63 -9.78
C VAL A 26 -34.22 45.18 -10.20
N LEU A 27 -35.19 44.60 -10.92
CA LEU A 27 -35.08 43.23 -11.42
C LEU A 27 -33.89 43.08 -12.36
N ASP A 28 -33.72 44.02 -13.28
CA ASP A 28 -32.59 44.07 -14.22
C ASP A 28 -31.25 44.12 -13.45
N LYS A 29 -31.16 45.01 -12.46
CA LYS A 29 -29.94 45.13 -11.64
C LYS A 29 -29.61 43.86 -10.84
N VAL A 30 -30.61 43.17 -10.31
CA VAL A 30 -30.41 41.89 -9.60
C VAL A 30 -29.95 40.81 -10.56
N ARG A 31 -30.46 40.79 -11.80
CA ARG A 31 -30.03 39.85 -12.84
C ARG A 31 -28.58 40.09 -13.25
N ASP A 32 -28.18 41.36 -13.42
CA ASP A 32 -26.79 41.72 -13.71
C ASP A 32 -25.85 41.28 -12.60
N LEU A 33 -26.21 41.53 -11.33
CA LEU A 33 -25.39 41.11 -10.19
C LEU A 33 -25.25 39.58 -10.11
N ASN A 34 -26.33 38.83 -10.34
CA ASN A 34 -26.26 37.37 -10.39
C ASN A 34 -25.45 36.87 -11.59
N ALA A 35 -25.52 37.55 -12.74
CA ALA A 35 -24.71 37.22 -13.90
C ALA A 35 -23.21 37.49 -13.64
N GLU A 36 -22.88 38.57 -12.95
CA GLU A 36 -21.50 38.91 -12.58
C GLU A 36 -20.90 37.98 -11.52
N LEU A 37 -21.68 37.58 -10.52
CA LEU A 37 -21.23 36.69 -9.43
C LEU A 37 -21.20 35.22 -9.85
N GLY A 38 -22.01 34.86 -10.85
CA GLY A 38 -22.21 33.49 -11.30
C GLY A 38 -23.11 32.69 -10.36
N GLY A 39 -23.05 31.37 -10.51
CA GLY A 39 -23.71 30.44 -9.58
C GLY A 39 -23.04 30.44 -8.20
N MET A 40 -23.62 29.68 -7.28
CA MET A 40 -23.01 29.39 -5.99
C MET A 40 -22.41 27.98 -6.02
N THR A 41 -21.22 27.83 -5.47
CA THR A 41 -20.56 26.52 -5.31
C THR A 41 -20.28 26.28 -3.84
N LYS A 42 -20.46 25.02 -3.42
CA LYS A 42 -20.15 24.57 -2.06
C LYS A 42 -18.66 24.31 -1.94
N ILE A 43 -18.07 24.89 -0.90
CA ILE A 43 -16.70 24.64 -0.47
C ILE A 43 -16.70 24.13 0.96
N TYR A 44 -15.59 23.55 1.40
CA TYR A 44 -15.43 23.04 2.75
C TYR A 44 -14.70 24.01 3.67
N ILE A 45 -15.16 24.07 4.91
CA ILE A 45 -14.60 24.89 5.99
C ILE A 45 -14.52 24.05 7.27
N ALA A 46 -13.67 24.47 8.21
CA ALA A 46 -13.50 23.78 9.48
C ALA A 46 -14.75 23.92 10.38
N ASN A 47 -15.17 22.82 10.99
CA ASN A 47 -16.28 22.71 11.94
C ASN A 47 -15.79 22.71 13.42
N GLY A 48 -14.61 23.26 13.65
CA GLY A 48 -13.93 23.33 14.94
C GLY A 48 -12.46 23.65 14.74
N ASN A 49 -11.70 23.72 15.83
CA ASN A 49 -10.25 23.91 15.74
C ASN A 49 -9.58 22.59 15.32
N ILE A 50 -8.81 22.62 14.23
CA ILE A 50 -8.04 21.49 13.73
C ILE A 50 -6.55 21.79 13.94
N PRO A 51 -5.86 21.07 14.84
CA PRO A 51 -4.44 21.27 15.07
C PRO A 51 -3.57 20.89 13.86
N VAL A 52 -2.35 21.43 13.83
CA VAL A 52 -1.33 21.07 12.84
C VAL A 52 -1.08 19.56 12.87
N ARG A 53 -0.90 18.96 11.69
CA ARG A 53 -0.59 17.54 11.46
C ARG A 53 -1.63 16.56 12.02
N THR A 54 -2.85 17.03 12.26
CA THR A 54 -3.97 16.17 12.67
C THR A 54 -4.68 15.65 11.43
N LEU A 55 -5.02 14.36 11.43
CA LEU A 55 -5.85 13.74 10.40
C LEU A 55 -7.23 14.41 10.40
N ILE A 56 -7.69 14.87 9.23
CA ILE A 56 -8.98 15.54 9.13
C ILE A 56 -10.09 14.49 9.01
N GLU A 57 -10.97 14.49 10.01
CA GLU A 57 -12.16 13.64 10.01
C GLU A 57 -13.37 14.34 9.40
N GLY A 58 -14.33 13.55 8.89
CA GLY A 58 -15.57 14.08 8.33
C GLY A 58 -16.45 14.85 9.33
N SER A 59 -16.26 14.65 10.64
CA SER A 59 -16.92 15.38 11.72
C SER A 59 -16.39 16.81 11.90
N GLN A 60 -15.15 17.05 11.47
CA GLN A 60 -14.42 18.31 11.63
C GLN A 60 -14.59 19.27 10.45
N ILE A 61 -15.40 18.90 9.46
CA ILE A 61 -15.64 19.72 8.28
C ILE A 61 -17.13 20.01 8.10
N ARG A 62 -17.43 21.17 7.53
CA ARG A 62 -18.77 21.55 7.09
C ARG A 62 -18.69 22.31 5.77
N THR A 63 -19.83 22.57 5.15
CA THR A 63 -19.88 23.28 3.87
C THR A 63 -20.26 24.76 4.03
N MET A 64 -19.80 25.59 3.10
CA MET A 64 -20.17 26.98 2.93
C MET A 64 -20.37 27.27 1.44
N ASP A 65 -21.39 28.07 1.09
CA ASP A 65 -21.62 28.48 -0.28
C ASP A 65 -20.84 29.75 -0.60
N ILE A 66 -20.09 29.75 -1.71
CA ILE A 66 -19.43 30.94 -2.24
C ILE A 66 -19.84 31.22 -3.69
N PRO A 67 -19.91 32.49 -4.13
CA PRO A 67 -20.13 32.80 -5.53
C PRO A 67 -18.98 32.32 -6.41
N ASN A 68 -19.30 31.79 -7.59
CA ASN A 68 -18.32 31.23 -8.53
C ASN A 68 -17.25 32.24 -8.94
N LYS A 69 -17.56 33.55 -8.93
CA LYS A 69 -16.58 34.63 -9.16
C LYS A 69 -15.37 34.58 -8.20
N PHE A 70 -15.56 34.05 -6.99
CA PHE A 70 -14.53 33.94 -5.97
C PHE A 70 -13.96 32.52 -5.83
N LEU A 71 -14.55 31.55 -6.53
CA LEU A 71 -14.04 30.19 -6.59
C LEU A 71 -12.72 30.19 -7.37
N ASN A 72 -11.74 29.48 -6.83
CA ASN A 72 -10.44 29.27 -7.46
C ASN A 72 -10.00 27.83 -7.20
N ASP A 73 -8.94 27.40 -7.88
CA ASP A 73 -8.43 26.02 -7.82
C ASP A 73 -7.91 25.61 -6.43
N ALA A 74 -7.70 26.56 -5.52
CA ALA A 74 -7.31 26.25 -4.14
C ALA A 74 -8.49 25.81 -3.28
N HIS A 75 -9.72 26.18 -3.65
CA HIS A 75 -10.91 25.77 -2.93
C HIS A 75 -11.25 24.32 -3.23
N ILE A 76 -11.56 23.59 -2.17
CA ILE A 76 -11.92 22.18 -2.27
C ILE A 76 -13.45 22.08 -2.37
N THR A 77 -13.92 21.42 -3.44
CA THR A 77 -15.36 21.19 -3.69
C THR A 77 -15.76 19.73 -3.46
N ASP A 78 -14.80 18.82 -3.39
CA ASP A 78 -15.01 17.41 -3.08
C ASP A 78 -14.54 17.08 -1.65
N LYS A 79 -15.36 16.33 -0.91
CA LYS A 79 -15.00 15.91 0.45
C LYS A 79 -13.80 14.96 0.44
N ASP A 80 -13.69 14.11 -0.58
CA ASP A 80 -12.67 13.06 -0.63
C ASP A 80 -11.25 13.64 -0.82
N GLU A 81 -11.14 14.87 -1.33
CA GLU A 81 -9.89 15.63 -1.37
C GLU A 81 -9.40 16.10 0.01
N ILE A 82 -10.24 16.03 1.04
CA ILE A 82 -9.93 16.47 2.42
C ILE A 82 -9.71 15.27 3.32
N ILE A 83 -10.55 14.24 3.18
CA ILE A 83 -10.44 13.01 3.95
C ILE A 83 -9.09 12.34 3.65
N ASN A 84 -8.49 11.69 4.65
CA ASN A 84 -7.15 11.10 4.58
C ASN A 84 -6.02 12.12 4.33
N ASN A 85 -6.25 13.40 4.60
CA ASN A 85 -5.21 14.42 4.64
C ASN A 85 -4.98 14.94 6.06
N VAL A 86 -3.80 15.51 6.27
CA VAL A 86 -3.45 16.28 7.46
C VAL A 86 -3.33 17.75 7.13
N SER A 87 -3.73 18.61 8.06
CA SER A 87 -3.50 20.05 7.93
C SER A 87 -2.04 20.40 8.20
N VAL A 88 -1.40 21.19 7.34
CA VAL A 88 -0.03 21.69 7.57
C VAL A 88 0.02 22.97 8.42
N VAL A 89 -1.14 23.60 8.63
CA VAL A 89 -1.34 24.81 9.45
C VAL A 89 -2.45 24.56 10.49
N PRO A 90 -2.48 25.27 11.63
CA PRO A 90 -3.63 25.18 12.51
C PRO A 90 -4.83 25.87 11.85
N LEU A 91 -5.99 25.21 11.85
CA LEU A 91 -7.24 25.79 11.32
C LEU A 91 -8.17 26.13 12.47
N ALA A 92 -8.69 27.35 12.45
CA ALA A 92 -9.74 27.78 13.37
C ALA A 92 -11.13 27.39 12.86
N GLU A 93 -12.10 27.32 13.77
CA GLU A 93 -13.50 27.10 13.38
C GLU A 93 -13.97 28.15 12.35
N GLY A 94 -14.57 27.68 11.26
CA GLY A 94 -15.06 28.53 10.16
C GLY A 94 -14.00 28.93 9.13
N GLU A 95 -12.74 28.54 9.31
CA GLU A 95 -11.68 28.80 8.34
C GLU A 95 -11.86 27.94 7.07
N ILE A 96 -11.57 28.53 5.91
CA ILE A 96 -11.69 27.85 4.62
C ILE A 96 -10.56 26.85 4.48
N ILE A 97 -10.90 25.60 4.16
CA ILE A 97 -9.92 24.55 3.90
C ILE A 97 -9.54 24.63 2.42
N THR A 98 -8.26 24.85 2.16
CA THR A 98 -7.71 24.93 0.81
C THR A 98 -6.66 23.84 0.58
N ASN A 99 -6.48 23.43 -0.68
CA ASN A 99 -5.59 22.32 -1.06
C ASN A 99 -4.13 22.50 -0.59
N ASN A 100 -3.62 23.72 -0.58
CA ASN A 100 -2.26 24.06 -0.13
C ASN A 100 -2.07 23.96 1.39
N MET A 101 -3.17 23.87 2.16
CA MET A 101 -3.14 23.61 3.60
C MET A 101 -3.16 22.11 3.91
N LEU A 102 -3.34 21.27 2.90
CA LEU A 102 -3.47 19.83 3.07
C LEU A 102 -2.22 19.12 2.56
N LYS A 103 -1.89 18.03 3.23
CA LYS A 103 -0.93 17.05 2.75
C LYS A 103 -1.53 15.66 2.92
N PRO A 104 -1.33 14.74 1.95
CA PRO A 104 -1.72 13.35 2.13
C PRO A 104 -1.18 12.84 3.46
N PHE A 105 -2.05 12.22 4.24
CA PHE A 105 -1.61 11.50 5.43
C PHE A 105 -0.66 10.41 4.95
N THR A 106 0.63 10.56 5.25
CA THR A 106 1.59 9.50 5.02
C THR A 106 1.41 8.54 6.17
N GLU A 107 0.83 7.39 5.87
CA GLU A 107 0.73 6.25 6.78
C GLU A 107 2.14 5.70 7.03
N LEU A 108 2.91 6.36 7.89
CA LEU A 108 3.73 5.54 8.78
C LEU A 108 2.72 4.78 9.63
N ARG A 109 2.83 3.45 9.62
CA ARG A 109 1.96 2.59 10.42
C ARG A 109 2.12 2.89 11.91
N ASP A 110 3.28 3.41 12.32
CA ASP A 110 3.57 3.92 13.67
C ASP A 110 4.26 5.31 13.64
N GLU A 111 3.86 6.21 14.53
CA GLU A 111 4.45 7.56 14.68
C GLU A 111 5.95 7.54 15.06
N ASN A 112 6.40 6.46 15.70
CA ASN A 112 7.78 6.27 16.13
C ASN A 112 8.65 5.59 15.07
N ASN A 113 8.09 5.27 13.90
CA ASN A 113 8.85 4.67 12.81
C ASN A 113 9.48 5.72 11.90
N ARG A 114 10.48 5.30 11.13
CA ARG A 114 11.18 6.07 10.11
C ARG A 114 11.24 5.27 8.82
N LEU A 115 11.15 5.99 7.72
CA LEU A 115 11.38 5.42 6.41
C LEU A 115 12.88 5.42 6.12
N VAL A 116 13.44 4.24 5.90
CA VAL A 116 14.81 4.07 5.43
C VAL A 116 14.75 3.68 3.96
N ALA A 117 15.24 4.56 3.10
CA ALA A 117 15.28 4.34 1.66
C ALA A 117 16.43 3.39 1.30
N MET A 118 16.11 2.33 0.56
CA MET A 118 17.07 1.38 0.04
C MET A 118 16.98 1.34 -1.47
N TYR A 119 18.11 1.63 -2.11
CA TYR A 119 18.26 1.64 -3.56
C TYR A 119 19.13 0.46 -3.98
N PRO A 120 18.84 -0.20 -5.13
CA PRO A 120 19.77 -1.14 -5.73
C PRO A 120 21.15 -0.49 -5.90
N SER A 121 22.18 -1.19 -5.48
CA SER A 121 23.57 -0.71 -5.57
C SER A 121 24.52 -1.90 -5.60
N GLU A 122 25.82 -1.63 -5.71
CA GLU A 122 26.82 -2.70 -5.60
C GLU A 122 26.73 -3.46 -4.27
N LYS A 123 26.24 -2.83 -3.20
CA LYS A 123 26.10 -3.45 -1.87
C LYS A 123 24.70 -3.99 -1.61
N VAL A 124 23.67 -3.30 -2.08
CA VAL A 124 22.26 -3.64 -1.81
C VAL A 124 21.65 -4.32 -3.04
N GLN A 125 21.28 -5.58 -2.87
CA GLN A 125 20.62 -6.38 -3.90
C GLN A 125 19.20 -6.74 -3.47
N PHE A 126 18.25 -6.61 -4.39
CA PHE A 126 16.90 -7.11 -4.24
C PHE A 126 16.79 -8.44 -4.98
N ASP A 127 16.33 -9.46 -4.29
CA ASP A 127 16.21 -10.80 -4.88
C ASP A 127 15.00 -10.92 -5.81
N GLN A 128 13.99 -10.09 -5.56
CA GLN A 128 12.75 -9.99 -6.32
C GLN A 128 12.32 -8.53 -6.36
N VAL A 129 11.44 -8.18 -7.32
CA VAL A 129 10.75 -6.90 -7.30
C VAL A 129 9.87 -6.82 -6.06
N VAL A 130 10.05 -5.76 -5.28
CA VAL A 130 9.29 -5.50 -4.07
C VAL A 130 8.27 -4.42 -4.36
N GLU A 131 7.04 -4.64 -3.92
CA GLU A 131 5.90 -3.73 -4.12
C GLU A 131 5.52 -3.02 -2.82
N THR A 132 4.74 -1.95 -2.95
CA THR A 132 4.20 -1.25 -1.77
C THR A 132 3.27 -2.20 -1.01
N LEU A 133 3.32 -2.17 0.33
CA LEU A 133 2.61 -3.09 1.25
C LEU A 133 3.17 -4.51 1.35
N ASP A 134 4.24 -4.85 0.61
CA ASP A 134 5.00 -6.07 0.87
C ASP A 134 5.67 -6.02 2.26
N ARG A 135 6.14 -7.19 2.68
CA ARG A 135 7.06 -7.32 3.82
C ARG A 135 8.35 -7.96 3.34
N VAL A 136 9.47 -7.57 3.94
CA VAL A 136 10.80 -8.06 3.54
C VAL A 136 11.63 -8.49 4.73
N ASP A 137 12.48 -9.47 4.51
CA ASP A 137 13.59 -9.83 5.38
C ASP A 137 14.88 -9.21 4.84
N ILE A 138 15.72 -8.72 5.75
CA ILE A 138 17.01 -8.13 5.43
C ILE A 138 18.10 -9.08 5.88
N VAL A 139 18.90 -9.55 4.92
CA VAL A 139 20.06 -10.41 5.17
C VAL A 139 21.31 -9.61 4.92
N VAL A 140 22.26 -9.64 5.85
CA VAL A 140 23.52 -8.92 5.73
C VAL A 140 24.68 -9.91 5.75
N SER A 141 25.66 -9.65 4.90
CA SER A 141 26.95 -10.34 4.90
C SER A 141 28.03 -9.35 5.30
N THR A 142 28.83 -9.72 6.30
CA THR A 142 29.92 -8.90 6.84
C THR A 142 31.19 -9.72 7.01
N ASP A 143 32.33 -9.12 6.74
CA ASP A 143 33.66 -9.61 7.07
C ASP A 143 34.20 -8.84 8.29
N ASN A 144 34.45 -9.56 9.38
CA ASN A 144 35.11 -9.01 10.55
C ASN A 144 36.50 -9.64 10.69
N ASN A 145 37.51 -8.99 10.13
CA ASN A 145 38.91 -9.43 10.18
C ASN A 145 39.13 -10.85 9.62
N GLY A 146 38.48 -11.17 8.50
CA GLY A 146 38.57 -12.45 7.81
C GLY A 146 37.56 -13.50 8.27
N GLU A 147 36.75 -13.21 9.29
CA GLU A 147 35.59 -14.03 9.63
C GLU A 147 34.37 -13.53 8.88
N GLN A 148 34.01 -14.26 7.82
CA GLN A 148 32.82 -13.97 7.02
C GLN A 148 31.59 -14.55 7.69
N LYS A 149 30.58 -13.70 7.90
CA LYS A 149 29.31 -14.07 8.50
C LYS A 149 28.16 -13.53 7.66
N THR A 150 27.16 -14.37 7.43
CA THR A 150 25.89 -13.97 6.83
C THR A 150 24.77 -14.28 7.79
N GLU A 151 23.92 -13.30 8.07
CA GLU A 151 22.80 -13.47 9.00
C GLU A 151 21.57 -12.67 8.60
N VAL A 152 20.41 -13.12 9.07
CA VAL A 152 19.17 -12.36 8.98
C VAL A 152 19.24 -11.22 9.99
N PHE A 153 19.35 -10.00 9.49
CA PHE A 153 19.49 -8.78 10.28
C PHE A 153 18.14 -8.26 10.77
N MET A 154 17.14 -8.24 9.89
CA MET A 154 15.76 -7.85 10.21
C MET A 154 14.79 -8.80 9.54
N ARG A 155 13.65 -9.04 10.19
CA ARG A 155 12.56 -9.86 9.67
C ARG A 155 11.27 -9.07 9.61
N ASP A 156 10.41 -9.43 8.66
CA ASP A 156 9.04 -8.94 8.56
C ASP A 156 8.93 -7.40 8.48
N VAL A 157 9.88 -6.75 7.81
CA VAL A 157 9.95 -5.30 7.72
C VAL A 157 8.93 -4.78 6.71
N PRO A 158 7.99 -3.89 7.08
CA PRO A 158 7.02 -3.35 6.16
C PRO A 158 7.64 -2.45 5.09
N VAL A 159 7.15 -2.58 3.86
CA VAL A 159 7.48 -1.70 2.74
C VAL A 159 6.42 -0.62 2.63
N ALA A 160 6.75 0.59 3.06
CA ALA A 160 5.82 1.73 3.02
C ALA A 160 5.67 2.28 1.60
N PHE A 161 6.71 2.18 0.79
CA PHE A 161 6.71 2.66 -0.59
C PHE A 161 7.72 1.86 -1.42
N ALA A 162 7.36 1.57 -2.66
CA ALA A 162 8.27 1.00 -3.66
C ALA A 162 8.13 1.78 -4.97
N GLN A 163 9.23 1.93 -5.69
CA GLN A 163 9.27 2.65 -6.95
C GLN A 163 10.01 1.86 -8.02
N GLY A 164 9.46 1.88 -9.23
CA GLY A 164 10.04 1.25 -10.42
C GLY A 164 9.20 0.09 -10.93
N THR A 165 9.69 -0.55 -11.99
CA THR A 165 9.12 -1.76 -12.59
C THR A 165 10.14 -2.90 -12.51
N GLU A 166 9.78 -4.09 -13.00
CA GLU A 166 10.72 -5.22 -13.07
C GLU A 166 11.99 -4.91 -13.88
N GLU A 167 11.86 -4.11 -14.94
CA GLU A 167 12.98 -3.71 -15.80
C GLU A 167 13.77 -2.51 -15.26
N ASP A 168 13.12 -1.61 -14.50
CA ASP A 168 13.72 -0.37 -13.99
C ASP A 168 13.33 -0.15 -12.52
N PHE A 169 13.78 -1.06 -11.65
CA PHE A 169 13.48 -1.01 -10.23
C PHE A 169 14.33 0.07 -9.55
N ALA A 170 13.69 1.11 -9.02
CA ALA A 170 14.38 2.24 -8.40
C ALA A 170 14.70 1.98 -6.92
N GLY A 171 13.87 1.24 -6.19
CA GLY A 171 14.10 0.89 -4.80
C GLY A 171 12.86 0.96 -3.92
N VAL A 172 13.07 0.89 -2.61
CA VAL A 172 12.00 0.87 -1.59
C VAL A 172 12.27 1.82 -0.45
N ALA A 173 11.23 2.18 0.28
CA ALA A 173 11.31 2.78 1.61
C ALA A 173 10.76 1.79 2.64
N LEU A 174 11.64 1.32 3.52
CA LEU A 174 11.29 0.42 4.61
C LEU A 174 10.87 1.20 5.84
N GLU A 175 9.78 0.78 6.46
CA GLU A 175 9.33 1.33 7.73
C GLU A 175 9.95 0.55 8.88
N VAL A 176 10.83 1.21 9.64
CA VAL A 176 11.52 0.64 10.81
C VAL A 176 11.39 1.57 12.01
N SER A 177 11.56 1.07 13.24
CA SER A 177 11.53 1.94 14.42
C SER A 177 12.65 2.99 14.38
N ILE A 178 12.49 4.08 15.14
CA ILE A 178 13.52 5.12 15.26
C ILE A 178 14.85 4.58 15.81
N GLU A 179 14.82 3.54 16.64
CA GLU A 179 16.00 2.85 17.15
C GLU A 179 16.66 1.97 16.09
N ASP A 180 15.88 1.44 15.16
CA ASP A 180 16.31 0.48 14.15
C ASP A 180 16.82 1.14 12.88
N ALA A 181 16.33 2.34 12.57
CA ALA A 181 16.79 3.10 11.42
C ALA A 181 18.31 3.31 11.40
N PRO A 182 18.99 3.77 12.48
CA PRO A 182 20.45 3.87 12.49
C PRO A 182 21.15 2.53 12.27
N ARG A 183 20.59 1.43 12.77
CA ARG A 183 21.18 0.08 12.63
C ARG A 183 21.11 -0.38 11.18
N LEU A 184 19.96 -0.20 10.52
CA LEU A 184 19.78 -0.52 9.10
C LEU A 184 20.65 0.37 8.21
N ILE A 185 20.70 1.67 8.47
CA ILE A 185 21.55 2.61 7.72
C ILE A 185 23.04 2.24 7.90
N HIS A 186 23.44 1.82 9.09
CA HIS A 186 24.80 1.35 9.34
C HIS A 186 25.11 0.10 8.48
N MET A 187 24.22 -0.88 8.44
CA MET A 187 24.39 -2.06 7.56
C MET A 187 24.44 -1.68 6.09
N GLN A 188 23.56 -0.78 5.63
CA GLN A 188 23.55 -0.29 4.24
C GLN A 188 24.90 0.33 3.84
N ASN A 189 25.55 1.06 4.76
CA ASN A 189 26.81 1.74 4.48
C ASN A 189 28.03 0.82 4.61
N TYR A 190 28.03 -0.09 5.60
CA TYR A 190 29.25 -0.77 6.04
C TYR A 190 29.26 -2.28 5.85
N ALA A 191 28.11 -2.93 5.61
CA ALA A 191 28.12 -4.34 5.23
C ALA A 191 28.78 -4.53 3.86
N ASP A 192 29.30 -5.73 3.62
CA ASP A 192 29.84 -6.12 2.31
C ASP A 192 28.71 -6.33 1.31
N LYS A 193 27.63 -6.99 1.75
CA LYS A 193 26.41 -7.18 1.00
C LYS A 193 25.18 -7.08 1.89
N VAL A 194 24.11 -6.50 1.36
CA VAL A 194 22.77 -6.48 1.94
C VAL A 194 21.84 -7.05 0.88
N ARG A 195 21.12 -8.11 1.24
CA ARG A 195 20.07 -8.70 0.40
C ARG A 195 18.70 -8.42 1.00
N VAL A 196 17.79 -8.02 0.13
CA VAL A 196 16.40 -7.71 0.47
C VAL A 196 15.53 -8.82 -0.13
N LEU A 197 14.91 -9.60 0.74
CA LEU A 197 14.15 -10.78 0.37
C LEU A 197 12.68 -10.51 0.64
N LYS A 198 11.81 -10.67 -0.37
CA LYS A 198 10.35 -10.59 -0.18
C LYS A 198 9.92 -11.71 0.79
N ALA A 199 9.29 -11.33 1.89
CA ALA A 199 8.77 -12.22 2.92
C ALA A 199 7.29 -12.51 2.67
N ASN A 200 6.81 -13.66 3.18
CA ASN A 200 5.42 -14.06 3.02
C ASN A 200 4.49 -13.12 3.80
N VAL A 201 3.41 -12.65 3.16
CA VAL A 201 2.37 -11.81 3.76
C VAL A 201 1.42 -12.59 4.68
N GLY A 202 1.48 -13.92 4.68
CA GLY A 202 0.72 -14.80 5.56
C GLY A 202 1.44 -15.04 6.90
N LYS A 203 0.74 -14.80 8.02
CA LYS A 203 1.11 -15.40 9.32
C LYS A 203 0.79 -16.90 9.26
N GLU A 204 1.66 -17.68 8.64
CA GLU A 204 1.76 -19.08 9.02
C GLU A 204 2.79 -19.14 10.14
N ASP A 205 2.30 -19.31 11.37
CA ASP A 205 3.13 -19.79 12.47
C ASP A 205 3.60 -21.20 12.10
N ILE A 206 4.65 -21.30 11.27
CA ILE A 206 5.32 -22.57 11.02
C ILE A 206 6.12 -22.85 12.30
N SER A 207 5.43 -23.43 13.29
CA SER A 207 6.08 -24.09 14.41
C SER A 207 7.03 -25.16 13.84
N PRO A 208 8.32 -25.22 14.23
CA PRO A 208 9.25 -26.24 13.76
C PRO A 208 8.88 -27.69 14.12
N ALA A 209 7.68 -27.93 14.65
CA ALA A 209 7.24 -29.18 15.24
C ALA A 209 6.50 -30.13 14.28
N GLN A 210 6.46 -29.86 12.97
CA GLN A 210 5.89 -30.79 11.98
C GLN A 210 6.80 -30.92 10.76
N LEU A 211 8.00 -31.45 10.98
CA LEU A 211 8.60 -32.35 10.00
C LEU A 211 7.98 -33.74 10.27
N PRO A 212 7.40 -34.44 9.29
CA PRO A 212 7.01 -35.83 9.50
C PRO A 212 8.28 -36.66 9.70
N ASP A 213 8.42 -37.23 10.90
CA ASP A 213 9.43 -38.21 11.26
C ASP A 213 9.41 -39.36 10.24
N GLN A 214 10.56 -39.61 9.61
CA GLN A 214 10.83 -40.89 8.97
C GLN A 214 10.97 -41.95 10.08
N PRO A 215 10.25 -43.08 10.02
CA PRO A 215 10.53 -44.18 10.91
C PRO A 215 11.58 -45.08 10.27
N ASP A 216 12.84 -44.91 10.66
CA ASP A 216 13.82 -45.99 10.65
C ASP A 216 13.86 -46.61 12.05
N GLN A 217 13.34 -47.83 12.18
CA GLN A 217 13.87 -48.79 13.16
C GLN A 217 13.84 -50.19 12.54
N ASP A 218 15.04 -50.69 12.27
CA ASP A 218 15.32 -52.08 11.98
C ASP A 218 15.90 -52.76 13.24
N THR A 219 15.61 -54.05 13.38
CA THR A 219 16.28 -55.08 14.20
C THR A 219 15.78 -55.43 15.62
N ALA A 220 14.94 -56.47 15.62
CA ALA A 220 15.00 -57.73 16.39
C ALA A 220 14.92 -57.76 17.93
N GLU A 221 13.93 -58.51 18.43
CA GLU A 221 14.17 -59.60 19.40
C GLU A 221 13.07 -60.67 19.31
N GLU A 222 13.50 -61.92 19.47
CA GLU A 222 12.79 -63.18 19.25
C GLU A 222 11.74 -63.50 20.33
N GLU A 223 10.65 -64.16 19.95
CA GLU A 223 10.00 -65.18 20.79
C GLU A 223 9.16 -66.15 19.93
N GLN A 224 9.40 -67.46 20.08
CA GLN A 224 8.65 -68.60 19.56
C GLN A 224 8.45 -69.61 20.72
N PRO A 225 7.62 -70.67 20.61
CA PRO A 225 6.21 -70.81 20.18
C PRO A 225 5.43 -71.68 21.23
N PRO A 226 4.18 -72.19 21.02
CA PRO A 226 3.92 -73.47 20.31
C PRO A 226 2.51 -73.51 19.61
N ALA A 227 1.98 -74.53 18.92
CA ALA A 227 2.40 -75.77 18.25
C ALA A 227 1.21 -76.25 17.35
N ASN A 228 1.55 -76.96 16.26
CA ASN A 228 0.87 -78.08 15.57
C ASN A 228 -0.64 -78.06 15.22
N ASP A 229 -0.98 -78.24 13.94
CA ASP A 229 -1.37 -79.56 13.35
C ASP A 229 -1.63 -79.45 11.83
N GLU A 230 -1.11 -80.45 11.08
CA GLU A 230 -1.66 -81.21 9.92
C GLU A 230 -2.55 -80.49 8.87
N GLU A 231 -2.54 -80.69 7.55
CA GLU A 231 -2.20 -81.85 6.71
C GLU A 231 -2.27 -81.44 5.21
N ALA A 232 -1.43 -82.10 4.38
CA ALA A 232 -1.69 -82.63 3.03
C ALA A 232 -1.93 -81.77 1.75
N ALA A 233 -1.20 -82.23 0.71
CA ALA A 233 -1.58 -82.39 -0.71
C ALA A 233 -1.53 -81.15 -1.63
N ASN A 234 -1.01 -81.16 -2.87
CA ASN A 234 -0.43 -82.18 -3.76
C ASN A 234 0.22 -81.45 -4.98
N GLU A 235 1.14 -82.13 -5.70
CA GLU A 235 1.46 -82.13 -7.16
C GLU A 235 1.25 -80.85 -8.03
N GLU A 236 2.04 -80.46 -9.03
CA GLU A 236 3.07 -81.01 -9.93
C GLU A 236 3.62 -79.77 -10.72
N ALA A 237 4.93 -79.63 -11.01
CA ALA A 237 5.59 -79.91 -12.31
C ALA A 237 4.99 -79.10 -13.51
N GLU A 238 5.70 -78.41 -14.42
CA GLU A 238 7.03 -78.50 -15.04
C GLU A 238 7.40 -77.08 -15.57
N ALA A 239 8.68 -76.64 -15.57
CA ALA A 239 9.63 -76.63 -16.72
C ALA A 239 9.07 -75.94 -17.99
N GLU A 240 9.73 -75.03 -18.69
CA GLU A 240 11.08 -74.99 -19.27
C GLU A 240 11.39 -73.51 -19.60
N ASP A 241 12.59 -73.01 -19.29
CA ASP A 241 13.82 -73.06 -20.11
C ASP A 241 13.86 -72.01 -21.23
N GLY A 242 15.02 -71.35 -21.34
CA GLY A 242 15.23 -70.20 -22.20
C GLY A 242 16.46 -69.36 -21.84
N ALA A 243 17.61 -70.03 -21.68
CA ALA A 243 18.96 -69.51 -21.92
C ALA A 243 19.04 -68.68 -23.22
N ALA A 244 20.03 -67.83 -23.50
CA ALA A 244 21.26 -67.37 -22.87
C ALA A 244 21.84 -66.28 -23.80
N ASP A 245 22.87 -65.57 -23.30
CA ASP A 245 24.00 -65.03 -24.07
C ASP A 245 23.73 -63.89 -25.06
N SER A 246 24.61 -62.92 -25.29
CA SER A 246 26.03 -62.75 -24.99
C SER A 246 26.42 -61.32 -25.37
N SER A 247 27.49 -60.83 -24.71
CA SER A 247 28.58 -59.96 -25.24
C SER A 247 28.20 -58.60 -25.87
N GLU A 248 29.03 -57.56 -25.96
CA GLU A 248 30.46 -57.23 -25.77
C GLU A 248 30.44 -55.67 -25.70
N GLU A 249 31.12 -54.99 -24.77
CA GLU A 249 32.53 -54.53 -24.85
C GLU A 249 32.83 -53.34 -25.80
N SER A 250 33.87 -52.57 -25.43
CA SER A 250 34.49 -51.36 -26.02
C SER A 250 34.01 -50.01 -25.43
N GLU A 251 34.75 -49.35 -24.54
CA GLU A 251 36.10 -48.73 -24.59
C GLU A 251 36.17 -47.36 -25.29
N THR A 252 36.74 -46.40 -24.54
CA THR A 252 37.57 -45.22 -24.91
C THR A 252 36.93 -44.12 -25.79
N GLU A 253 37.29 -42.83 -25.73
CA GLU A 253 38.49 -42.14 -25.28
C GLU A 253 38.20 -40.65 -25.04
N ALA A 254 39.13 -39.97 -24.38
CA ALA A 254 39.14 -38.54 -24.08
C ALA A 254 39.26 -37.66 -25.33
N ASP A 255 38.81 -36.40 -25.26
CA ASP A 255 39.68 -35.33 -25.76
C ASP A 255 39.42 -33.95 -25.12
N GLN A 256 40.52 -33.23 -25.02
CA GLN A 256 40.73 -31.92 -24.43
C GLN A 256 40.17 -30.81 -25.35
N ASN A 257 39.71 -29.68 -24.82
CA ASN A 257 40.34 -28.43 -25.22
C ASN A 257 40.08 -27.24 -24.29
N ASN A 258 41.14 -26.46 -24.17
CA ASN A 258 41.36 -25.28 -23.37
C ASN A 258 41.30 -24.07 -24.31
N ASN A 259 40.53 -23.03 -23.98
CA ASN A 259 40.87 -21.63 -24.29
C ASN A 259 39.98 -20.66 -23.50
#